data_AF-A0A964T491-F1
#
_entry.id   AF-A0A964T491-F1
#
_cell.length_a   1.000
_cell.length_b   1.000
_cell.length_c   1.000
_cell.angle_alpha   90.00
_cell.angle_beta   90.00
_cell.angle_gamma   90.00
#
_symmetry.space_group_name_H-M   'P 1'
#
loop_
_entity.id
_entity.type
_entity.pdbx_description
1 polymer ?
#
loop_
_entity_poly.entity_id
_entity_poly.type
_entity_poly.pdbx_seq_one_letter_code
_entity_poly.pdbx_strand_id
1 'polypeptide(L)'
;MTRVSVRRLEGRKLLCTAGRHSFFTDRKVEDGGADSGCTSGELLLLAIGSCATGSLRTFLHGRGLGSDGLAVEVSLQPSPTGRDRDMILIEVALPGIRSCDRAALEAAAISGGVVSRVALGSEIAVRVLPESDERDERMEGEDMAETGAQDVSSLVSPAWLEAHRGDPDLRLIEIAGLRQDDMQAYKAGHVPSAICWRWKEMLWDSRMRDFPTPEEFARRMGEAGIGNDSTVVVYGEDVQFGIYAWWVLRYCGHRNVKVLDGARYRWAAEGRPLETAFPPPPAPVAYRPVERVPGMRILRDEVLAALAEGTSTIVDARSPEEYRGERVGGPGGPDTGAVRPGRIPGARHVFYQSLLDGNKAFRPASELRDLLAGEGVSPDRPVIAYCRMSHRATVAYFALTQLLGFEDVRVYDGSWTEWGNLVGVPIER
;
A
#
# COMPACT_ATOMS: atom_id res chain seq x y z
N MET A 1 16.05 17.18 -15.35
CA MET A 1 16.46 17.42 -13.95
C MET A 1 16.32 18.91 -13.66
N THR A 2 15.34 19.31 -12.86
CA THR A 2 15.15 20.73 -12.51
C THR A 2 16.14 21.09 -11.40
N ARG A 3 17.07 22.01 -11.70
CA ARG A 3 18.09 22.46 -10.76
C ARG A 3 17.63 23.77 -10.14
N VAL A 4 17.68 23.84 -8.81
CA VAL A 4 17.42 25.07 -8.05
C VAL A 4 18.75 25.58 -7.52
N SER A 5 18.99 26.88 -7.68
CA SER A 5 20.11 27.57 -7.07
C SER A 5 19.61 28.64 -6.11
N VAL A 6 20.16 28.63 -4.90
CA VAL A 6 19.95 29.65 -3.90
C VAL A 6 21.30 30.30 -3.63
N ARG A 7 21.40 31.60 -3.92
CA ARG A 7 22.62 32.36 -3.66
C ARG A 7 22.31 33.49 -2.70
N ARG A 8 23.11 33.60 -1.65
CA ARG A 8 23.08 34.75 -0.75
C ARG A 8 23.71 35.96 -1.44
N LEU A 9 22.99 37.06 -1.44
CA LEU A 9 23.48 38.39 -1.83
C LEU A 9 23.91 39.16 -0.57
N GLU A 10 24.35 40.40 -0.71
CA GLU A 10 24.78 41.22 0.43
C GLU A 10 23.68 41.35 1.51
N GLY A 11 24.10 41.37 2.79
CA GLY A 11 23.18 41.37 3.92
C GLY A 11 22.45 40.04 4.12
N ARG A 12 21.10 40.10 4.19
CA ARG A 12 20.21 38.94 4.40
C ARG A 12 19.36 38.60 3.17
N LYS A 13 19.70 39.13 1.99
CA LYS A 13 18.98 38.91 0.74
C LYS A 13 19.36 37.58 0.08
N LEU A 14 18.38 36.86 -0.47
CA LEU A 14 18.59 35.63 -1.23
C LEU A 14 18.06 35.78 -2.66
N LEU A 15 18.83 35.31 -3.63
CA LEU A 15 18.39 35.10 -5.01
C LEU A 15 18.09 33.61 -5.19
N CYS A 16 16.83 33.31 -5.49
CA CYS A 16 16.36 31.95 -5.76
C CYS A 16 16.07 31.81 -7.27
N THR A 17 16.64 30.78 -7.88
CA THR A 17 16.53 30.52 -9.33
C THR A 17 16.09 29.08 -9.56
N ALA A 18 15.03 28.89 -10.34
CA ALA A 18 14.52 27.58 -10.73
C ALA A 18 14.07 27.60 -12.21
N GLY A 19 14.81 26.90 -13.07
CA GLY A 19 14.58 26.95 -14.52
C GLY A 19 14.78 28.36 -15.07
N ARG A 20 13.73 28.94 -15.70
CA ARG A 20 13.73 30.32 -16.22
C ARG A 20 13.20 31.36 -15.23
N HIS A 21 12.79 30.93 -14.03
CA HIS A 21 12.19 31.81 -13.03
C HIS A 21 13.24 32.22 -11.99
N SER A 22 13.26 33.51 -11.67
CA SER A 22 14.12 34.09 -10.62
C SER A 22 13.27 35.01 -9.76
N PHE A 23 13.45 34.96 -8.44
CA PHE A 23 12.86 35.93 -7.53
C PHE A 23 13.83 36.26 -6.40
N PHE A 24 13.63 37.45 -5.82
CA PHE A 24 14.37 37.96 -4.69
C PHE A 24 13.52 37.84 -3.44
N THR A 25 14.12 37.50 -2.32
CA THR A 25 13.44 37.57 -1.02
C THR A 25 14.29 38.37 -0.05
N ASP A 26 13.68 39.41 0.51
CA ASP A 26 14.17 40.14 1.67
C ASP A 26 13.13 40.08 2.82
N ARG A 27 13.44 40.74 3.94
CA ARG A 27 12.68 40.60 5.19
C ARG A 27 11.35 41.36 5.16
N LYS A 28 10.50 41.07 6.15
CA LYS A 28 9.25 41.80 6.41
C LYS A 28 9.51 43.32 6.50
N VAL A 29 8.51 44.11 6.11
CA VAL A 29 8.56 45.60 6.08
C VAL A 29 9.01 46.22 7.42
N GLU A 30 8.59 45.61 8.52
CA GLU A 30 8.94 45.96 9.91
C GLU A 30 10.45 45.86 10.23
N ASP A 31 11.21 45.11 9.42
CA ASP A 31 12.66 44.89 9.53
C ASP A 31 13.47 45.69 8.48
N GLY A 32 12.85 46.67 7.80
CA GLY A 32 13.49 47.51 6.78
C GLY A 32 13.54 46.88 5.37
N GLY A 33 12.66 45.92 5.07
CA GLY A 33 12.45 45.39 3.71
C GLY A 33 11.72 46.39 2.82
N ALA A 34 12.06 46.44 1.52
CA ALA A 34 11.61 47.52 0.63
C ALA A 34 11.07 47.09 -0.75
N ASP A 35 10.92 45.79 -1.05
CA ASP A 35 10.38 45.35 -2.35
C ASP A 35 9.03 44.59 -2.26
N SER A 36 8.19 44.87 -3.25
CA SER A 36 6.74 44.61 -3.34
C SER A 36 6.35 43.26 -3.95
N GLY A 37 6.86 42.15 -3.43
CA GLY A 37 6.51 40.86 -4.03
C GLY A 37 6.92 39.63 -3.22
N CYS A 38 6.03 39.21 -2.32
CA CYS A 38 6.02 37.92 -1.62
C CYS A 38 7.20 37.62 -0.68
N THR A 39 6.91 37.60 0.62
CA THR A 39 7.70 37.01 1.68
C THR A 39 7.96 35.51 1.44
N SER A 40 8.94 34.94 2.14
CA SER A 40 9.26 33.50 2.03
C SER A 40 8.06 32.60 2.42
N GLY A 41 7.19 33.06 3.32
CA GLY A 41 5.94 32.36 3.65
C GLY A 41 4.95 32.39 2.49
N GLU A 42 4.73 33.56 1.87
CA GLU A 42 3.85 33.70 0.71
C GLU A 42 4.35 32.88 -0.49
N LEU A 43 5.66 32.81 -0.70
CA LEU A 43 6.26 31.95 -1.73
C LEU A 43 6.03 30.45 -1.46
N LEU A 44 6.06 30.03 -0.19
CA LEU A 44 5.74 28.66 0.19
C LEU A 44 4.25 28.36 -0.09
N LEU A 45 3.34 29.27 0.28
CA LEU A 45 1.91 29.10 0.01
C LEU A 45 1.61 29.06 -1.48
N LEU A 46 2.23 29.93 -2.28
CA LEU A 46 2.13 29.90 -3.76
C LEU A 46 2.63 28.57 -4.34
N ALA A 47 3.74 28.05 -3.83
CA ALA A 47 4.29 26.77 -4.26
C ALA A 47 3.40 25.58 -3.87
N ILE A 48 2.74 25.64 -2.71
CA ILE A 48 1.79 24.63 -2.24
C ILE A 48 0.51 24.69 -3.08
N GLY A 49 -0.08 25.88 -3.24
CA GLY A 49 -1.29 26.09 -4.04
C GLY A 49 -1.11 25.61 -5.49
N SER A 50 0.02 25.95 -6.13
CA SER A 50 0.33 25.46 -7.47
C SER A 50 0.39 23.93 -7.56
N CYS A 51 0.98 23.26 -6.56
CA CYS A 51 1.04 21.80 -6.52
C CYS A 51 -0.32 21.17 -6.22
N ALA A 52 -1.11 21.76 -5.31
CA ALA A 52 -2.45 21.31 -4.98
C ALA A 52 -3.36 21.39 -6.21
N THR A 53 -3.38 22.54 -6.90
CA THR A 53 -4.14 22.74 -8.14
C THR A 53 -3.71 21.77 -9.24
N GLY A 54 -2.41 21.53 -9.43
CA GLY A 54 -1.92 20.57 -10.42
C GLY A 54 -2.36 19.13 -10.12
N SER A 55 -2.33 18.74 -8.85
CA SER A 55 -2.74 17.41 -8.40
C SER A 55 -4.25 17.22 -8.53
N LEU A 56 -5.04 18.24 -8.15
CA LEU A 56 -6.49 18.27 -8.31
C LEU A 56 -6.91 18.20 -9.78
N ARG A 57 -6.27 18.97 -10.67
CA ARG A 57 -6.56 18.90 -12.12
C ARG A 57 -6.25 17.53 -12.71
N THR A 58 -5.14 16.93 -12.29
CA THR A 58 -4.75 15.58 -12.73
C THR A 58 -5.78 14.55 -12.25
N PHE A 59 -6.22 14.67 -11.00
CA PHE A 59 -7.26 13.84 -10.41
C PHE A 59 -8.61 13.97 -11.14
N LEU A 60 -9.07 15.21 -11.38
CA LEU A 60 -10.33 15.49 -12.07
C LEU A 60 -10.32 14.98 -13.52
N HIS A 61 -9.25 15.26 -14.27
CA HIS A 61 -9.08 14.77 -15.63
C HIS A 61 -9.08 13.24 -15.68
N GLY A 62 -8.42 12.58 -14.72
CA GLY A 62 -8.40 11.12 -14.60
C GLY A 62 -9.78 10.48 -14.39
N ARG A 63 -10.77 11.27 -13.94
CA ARG A 63 -12.16 10.84 -13.73
C ARG A 63 -13.14 11.38 -14.79
N GLY A 64 -12.64 12.02 -15.84
CA GLY A 64 -13.49 12.66 -16.84
C GLY A 64 -14.31 13.83 -16.31
N LEU A 65 -13.92 14.40 -15.16
CA LEU A 65 -14.55 15.55 -14.54
C LEU A 65 -13.91 16.84 -15.08
N GLY A 66 -14.74 17.85 -15.35
CA GLY A 66 -14.27 19.18 -15.74
C GLY A 66 -13.50 19.86 -14.60
N SER A 67 -12.50 20.67 -14.94
CA SER A 67 -11.80 21.53 -13.98
C SER A 67 -12.18 23.00 -14.10
N ASP A 68 -13.23 23.31 -14.85
CA ASP A 68 -13.70 24.67 -15.08
C ASP A 68 -14.27 25.22 -13.77
N GLY A 69 -13.74 26.36 -13.33
CA GLY A 69 -14.09 26.96 -12.04
C GLY A 69 -13.33 26.41 -10.83
N LEU A 70 -12.34 25.53 -11.01
CA LEU A 70 -11.46 25.08 -9.91
C LEU A 70 -10.66 26.26 -9.35
N ALA A 71 -10.93 26.61 -8.11
CA ALA A 71 -10.18 27.57 -7.32
C ALA A 71 -9.53 26.87 -6.11
N VAL A 72 -8.27 27.20 -5.86
CA VAL A 72 -7.52 26.71 -4.70
C VAL A 72 -6.91 27.91 -4.00
N GLU A 73 -7.30 28.11 -2.75
CA GLU A 73 -6.76 29.15 -1.88
C GLU A 73 -5.90 28.48 -0.80
N VAL A 74 -4.74 29.07 -0.49
CA VAL A 74 -3.83 28.51 0.51
C VAL A 74 -3.45 29.61 1.47
N SER A 75 -3.72 29.41 2.77
CA SER A 75 -3.48 30.38 3.81
C SER A 75 -2.69 29.78 4.98
N LEU A 76 -2.03 30.64 5.76
CA LEU A 76 -1.48 30.29 7.07
C LEU A 76 -2.47 30.72 8.14
N GLN A 77 -2.80 29.81 9.04
CA GLN A 77 -3.66 30.06 10.19
C GLN A 77 -2.96 29.69 11.49
N PRO A 78 -3.29 30.34 12.61
CA PRO A 78 -2.80 29.91 13.92
C PRO A 78 -3.16 28.44 14.15
N SER A 79 -2.20 27.62 14.60
CA SER A 79 -2.47 26.20 14.83
C SER A 79 -3.48 26.03 16.00
N PRO A 80 -4.52 25.18 15.83
CA PRO A 80 -5.47 24.87 16.89
C PRO A 80 -4.82 24.15 18.08
N THR A 81 -3.66 23.50 17.87
CA THR A 81 -2.94 22.74 18.89
C THR A 81 -1.99 23.60 19.72
N GLY A 82 -1.96 24.92 19.49
CA GLY A 82 -1.19 25.89 20.27
C GLY A 82 0.32 25.74 20.13
N ARG A 83 0.81 24.96 19.15
CA ARG A 83 2.23 24.90 18.80
C ARG A 83 2.62 26.21 18.12
N ASP A 84 3.87 26.65 18.30
CA ASP A 84 4.48 27.86 17.68
C ASP A 84 4.50 27.87 16.14
N ARG A 85 3.69 27.03 15.46
CA ARG A 85 3.72 26.82 14.03
C ARG A 85 2.35 27.04 13.44
N ASP A 86 2.28 27.91 12.44
CA ASP A 86 1.05 28.14 11.68
C ASP A 86 0.65 26.86 10.91
N MET A 87 -0.64 26.54 10.96
CA MET A 87 -1.32 25.52 10.16
C MET A 87 -1.49 26.05 8.73
N ILE A 88 -1.22 25.21 7.73
CA ILE A 88 -1.47 25.53 6.32
C ILE A 88 -2.87 25.04 5.98
N LEU A 89 -3.80 25.95 5.69
CA LEU A 89 -5.14 25.62 5.23
C LEU A 89 -5.20 25.72 3.71
N ILE A 90 -5.62 24.65 3.05
CA ILE A 90 -5.89 24.60 1.61
C ILE A 90 -7.41 24.55 1.42
N GLU A 91 -8.00 25.61 0.89
CA GLU A 91 -9.42 25.68 0.58
C GLU A 91 -9.62 25.42 -0.91
N VAL A 92 -10.51 24.49 -1.24
CA VAL A 92 -10.78 24.07 -2.62
C VAL A 92 -12.24 24.36 -2.94
N ALA A 93 -12.48 25.16 -3.97
CA ALA A 93 -13.80 25.41 -4.51
C ALA A 93 -13.86 24.93 -5.96
N LEU A 94 -14.88 24.15 -6.30
CA LEU A 94 -15.13 23.69 -7.66
C LEU A 94 -16.64 23.46 -7.84
N PRO A 95 -17.34 24.26 -8.67
CA PRO A 95 -18.79 24.20 -8.84
C PRO A 95 -19.30 22.83 -9.33
N GLY A 96 -20.47 22.39 -8.85
CA GLY A 96 -21.14 21.18 -9.33
C GLY A 96 -20.63 19.83 -8.79
N ILE A 97 -19.79 19.82 -7.75
CA ILE A 97 -19.33 18.58 -7.10
C ILE A 97 -20.32 18.08 -6.05
N ARG A 98 -20.72 16.81 -6.19
CA ARG A 98 -21.52 16.08 -5.20
C ARG A 98 -20.67 15.72 -3.97
N SER A 99 -21.30 15.66 -2.80
CA SER A 99 -20.66 15.41 -1.50
C SER A 99 -19.81 14.12 -1.43
N CYS A 100 -20.07 13.15 -2.32
CA CYS A 100 -19.33 11.88 -2.41
C CYS A 100 -17.88 12.01 -2.90
N ASP A 101 -17.49 13.12 -3.53
CA ASP A 101 -16.11 13.31 -4.03
C ASP A 101 -15.23 14.16 -3.08
N ARG A 102 -15.80 14.65 -1.97
CA ARG A 102 -15.13 15.57 -1.03
C ARG A 102 -13.84 15.00 -0.45
N ALA A 103 -13.87 13.78 0.12
CA ALA A 103 -12.68 13.17 0.72
C ALA A 103 -11.59 12.83 -0.32
N ALA A 104 -11.99 12.51 -1.55
CA ALA A 104 -11.06 12.23 -2.64
C ALA A 104 -10.37 13.50 -3.16
N LEU A 105 -11.10 14.63 -3.19
CA LEU A 105 -10.55 15.94 -3.48
C LEU A 105 -9.62 16.43 -2.38
N GLU A 106 -9.98 16.22 -1.11
CA GLU A 106 -9.12 16.55 0.03
C GLU A 106 -7.79 15.80 -0.05
N ALA A 107 -7.84 14.49 -0.32
CA ALA A 107 -6.64 13.68 -0.50
C ALA A 107 -5.80 14.10 -1.73
N ALA A 108 -6.46 14.44 -2.85
CA ALA A 108 -5.78 14.90 -4.05
C ALA A 108 -5.08 16.25 -3.84
N ALA A 109 -5.71 17.17 -3.10
CA ALA A 109 -5.19 18.51 -2.81
C ALA A 109 -3.87 18.50 -2.02
N ILE A 110 -3.63 17.47 -1.21
CA ILE A 110 -2.38 17.32 -0.44
C ILE A 110 -1.44 16.28 -1.02
N SER A 111 -1.73 15.71 -2.19
CA SER A 111 -0.89 14.66 -2.77
C SER A 111 0.39 15.19 -3.43
N GLY A 112 1.35 14.28 -3.66
CA GLY A 112 2.53 14.53 -4.47
C GLY A 112 3.41 15.69 -3.99
N GLY A 113 3.51 16.73 -4.83
CA GLY A 113 4.40 17.87 -4.60
C GLY A 113 4.09 18.69 -3.36
N VAL A 114 2.86 18.62 -2.83
CA VAL A 114 2.44 19.34 -1.63
C VAL A 114 3.12 18.76 -0.38
N VAL A 115 3.05 17.43 -0.17
CA VAL A 115 3.72 16.75 0.96
C VAL A 115 5.22 17.02 0.96
N SER A 116 5.85 17.06 -0.21
CA SER A 116 7.30 17.27 -0.34
C SER A 116 7.78 18.69 0.03
N ARG A 117 6.87 19.67 0.02
CA ARG A 117 7.18 21.09 0.23
C ARG A 117 6.82 21.58 1.62
N VAL A 118 6.10 20.78 2.40
CA VAL A 118 5.72 21.11 3.77
C VAL A 118 6.91 20.82 4.68
N ALA A 119 7.39 21.86 5.37
CA ALA A 119 8.47 21.71 6.35
C ALA A 119 8.01 20.79 7.49
N LEU A 120 8.89 19.87 7.91
CA LEU A 120 8.72 18.81 8.91
C LEU A 120 7.97 19.25 10.19
N GLY A 121 6.64 19.29 10.11
CA GLY A 121 5.74 19.50 11.25
C GLY A 121 4.93 20.79 11.26
N SER A 122 4.57 21.38 10.11
CA SER A 122 3.37 22.23 10.02
C SER A 122 2.13 21.34 9.78
N GLU A 123 1.05 21.60 10.49
CA GLU A 123 -0.24 20.92 10.29
C GLU A 123 -0.85 21.39 8.96
N ILE A 124 -1.44 20.47 8.18
CA ILE A 124 -2.14 20.82 6.94
C ILE A 124 -3.60 20.41 7.11
N ALA A 125 -4.50 21.35 6.86
CA ALA A 125 -5.93 21.08 6.76
C ALA A 125 -6.40 21.37 5.33
N VAL A 126 -7.32 20.56 4.82
CA VAL A 126 -7.99 20.81 3.54
C VAL A 126 -9.46 21.02 3.81
N ARG A 127 -10.05 22.05 3.20
CA ARG A 127 -11.48 22.31 3.28
C ARG A 127 -12.04 22.47 1.87
N VAL A 128 -12.90 21.55 1.47
CA VAL A 128 -13.68 21.73 0.23
C VAL A 128 -14.89 22.61 0.56
N LEU A 129 -15.03 23.76 -0.10
CA LEU A 129 -16.14 24.67 0.18
C LEU A 129 -17.43 24.12 -0.48
N PRO A 130 -18.55 24.00 0.25
CA PRO A 130 -19.83 23.67 -0.35
C PRO A 130 -20.30 24.82 -1.26
N GLU A 131 -21.07 24.49 -2.29
CA GLU A 131 -21.74 25.49 -3.13
C GLU A 131 -22.73 26.28 -2.26
N SER A 132 -22.79 27.60 -2.46
CA SER A 132 -23.73 28.44 -1.73
C SER A 132 -25.16 28.20 -2.19
N ASP A 133 -25.99 27.85 -1.21
CA ASP A 133 -27.43 28.08 -1.06
C ASP A 133 -28.50 27.10 -1.63
N GLU A 134 -29.53 26.96 -0.77
CA GLU A 134 -30.91 26.49 -0.97
C GLU A 134 -31.28 24.98 -0.94
N ARG A 135 -32.20 24.66 0.02
CA ARG A 135 -33.31 23.67 0.10
C ARG A 135 -33.30 22.47 -0.88
N ASP A 136 -33.65 21.23 -0.53
CA ASP A 136 -34.88 20.81 0.17
C ASP A 136 -34.88 19.30 0.56
N GLU A 137 -35.69 19.00 1.57
CA GLU A 137 -36.38 17.78 2.06
C GLU A 137 -36.05 16.30 1.64
N ARG A 138 -35.89 15.49 2.70
CA ARG A 138 -36.42 14.13 3.00
C ARG A 138 -36.34 13.00 1.95
N MET A 139 -35.70 11.90 2.36
CA MET A 139 -36.37 10.61 2.61
C MET A 139 -35.51 9.75 3.55
N GLU A 140 -36.11 9.36 4.68
CA GLU A 140 -35.64 8.32 5.59
C GLU A 140 -36.14 6.95 5.11
N GLY A 141 -35.37 5.91 5.45
CA GLY A 141 -35.76 4.49 5.39
C GLY A 141 -34.72 3.64 4.66
N GLU A 142 -34.18 2.54 5.18
CA GLU A 142 -34.39 1.79 6.42
C GLU A 142 -33.08 1.02 6.71
N ASP A 143 -32.76 0.85 7.99
CA ASP A 143 -31.83 -0.18 8.48
C ASP A 143 -32.34 -1.57 8.07
N MET A 144 -31.46 -2.40 7.55
CA MET A 144 -31.65 -3.86 7.50
C MET A 144 -30.41 -4.51 8.10
N ALA A 145 -30.58 -4.90 9.36
CA ALA A 145 -29.64 -5.69 10.13
C ALA A 145 -29.45 -7.10 9.56
N GLU A 146 -28.30 -7.64 9.91
CA GLU A 146 -27.77 -8.98 9.67
C GLU A 146 -28.79 -10.12 9.60
N THR A 147 -28.54 -11.05 8.68
CA THR A 147 -28.93 -12.45 8.83
C THR A 147 -27.71 -13.34 8.61
N GLY A 148 -27.53 -14.29 9.53
CA GLY A 148 -26.29 -15.00 9.76
C GLY A 148 -25.88 -15.99 8.67
N ALA A 149 -24.63 -15.88 8.28
CA ALA A 149 -23.72 -16.98 8.03
C ALA A 149 -22.48 -16.70 8.88
N GLN A 150 -21.82 -17.71 9.45
CA GLN A 150 -20.55 -17.50 10.15
C GLN A 150 -19.56 -16.81 9.19
N ASP A 151 -19.29 -15.52 9.39
CA ASP A 151 -18.48 -14.75 8.44
C ASP A 151 -16.98 -14.92 8.74
N VAL A 152 -16.40 -15.95 8.12
CA VAL A 152 -15.01 -16.41 8.24
C VAL A 152 -14.09 -15.63 7.29
N SER A 153 -14.21 -14.30 7.22
CA SER A 153 -13.36 -13.49 6.35
C SER A 153 -11.86 -13.67 6.68
N SER A 154 -11.04 -13.93 5.65
CA SER A 154 -9.57 -13.95 5.74
C SER A 154 -8.96 -12.55 5.89
N LEU A 155 -9.76 -11.48 5.75
CA LEU A 155 -9.35 -10.09 5.90
C LEU A 155 -10.08 -9.48 7.10
N VAL A 156 -9.35 -8.92 8.06
CA VAL A 156 -9.91 -8.31 9.27
C VAL A 156 -9.52 -6.85 9.40
N SER A 157 -10.44 -6.04 9.92
CA SER A 157 -10.21 -4.62 10.18
C SER A 157 -9.44 -4.38 11.48
N PRO A 158 -8.84 -3.19 11.67
CA PRO A 158 -8.29 -2.79 12.96
C PRO A 158 -9.32 -2.85 14.10
N ALA A 159 -10.59 -2.51 13.82
CA ALA A 159 -11.68 -2.60 14.81
C ALA A 159 -11.96 -4.05 15.23
N TRP A 160 -11.97 -4.99 14.27
CA TRP A 160 -12.13 -6.42 14.57
C TRP A 160 -10.97 -6.91 15.45
N LEU A 161 -9.73 -6.56 15.11
CA LEU A 161 -8.56 -6.99 15.87
C LEU A 161 -8.58 -6.45 17.31
N GLU A 162 -8.98 -5.18 17.51
CA GLU A 162 -9.15 -4.61 18.84
C GLU A 162 -10.19 -5.37 19.68
N ALA A 163 -11.32 -5.74 19.06
CA ALA A 163 -12.37 -6.49 19.74
C ALA A 163 -11.94 -7.93 20.13
N HIS A 164 -10.98 -8.52 19.43
CA HIS A 164 -10.51 -9.90 19.64
C HIS A 164 -9.13 -9.96 20.32
N ARG A 165 -8.58 -8.82 20.74
CA ARG A 165 -7.19 -8.71 21.24
C ARG A 165 -6.94 -9.49 22.54
N GLY A 166 -8.00 -9.82 23.27
CA GLY A 166 -7.96 -10.64 24.50
C GLY A 166 -8.18 -12.13 24.27
N ASP A 167 -8.38 -12.58 23.03
CA ASP A 167 -8.58 -13.99 22.72
C ASP A 167 -7.29 -14.79 22.98
N PRO A 168 -7.30 -15.77 23.91
CA PRO A 168 -6.11 -16.56 24.25
C PRO A 168 -5.62 -17.45 23.10
N ASP A 169 -6.46 -17.75 22.12
CA ASP A 169 -6.13 -18.57 20.96
C ASP A 169 -5.73 -17.74 19.73
N LEU A 170 -5.80 -16.40 19.83
CA LEU A 170 -5.34 -15.49 18.80
C LEU A 170 -3.84 -15.22 18.93
N ARG A 171 -3.13 -15.25 17.81
CA ARG A 171 -1.72 -14.89 17.70
C ARG A 171 -1.56 -13.82 16.62
N LEU A 172 -1.10 -12.64 17.04
CA LEU A 172 -0.84 -11.52 16.14
C LEU A 172 0.64 -11.48 15.77
N ILE A 173 0.94 -11.38 14.48
CA ILE A 173 2.30 -11.50 13.96
C ILE A 173 2.60 -10.39 12.95
N GLU A 174 3.60 -9.56 13.26
CA GLU A 174 4.21 -8.64 12.30
C GLU A 174 5.30 -9.33 11.48
N ILE A 175 5.27 -9.18 10.17
CA ILE A 175 6.26 -9.73 9.24
C ILE A 175 7.22 -8.62 8.80
N ALA A 176 8.49 -8.76 9.19
CA ALA A 176 9.55 -7.82 8.83
C ALA A 176 9.90 -7.90 7.34
N GLY A 177 10.13 -6.74 6.71
CA GLY A 177 10.41 -6.62 5.28
C GLY A 177 11.85 -6.91 4.86
N LEU A 178 12.18 -6.57 3.61
CA LEU A 178 13.47 -6.89 2.95
C LEU A 178 14.68 -6.11 3.47
N ARG A 179 14.50 -5.00 4.19
CA ARG A 179 15.56 -4.02 4.47
C ARG A 179 16.04 -4.01 5.92
N GLN A 180 15.55 -4.91 6.77
CA GLN A 180 15.76 -4.81 8.21
C GLN A 180 16.01 -6.18 8.82
N ASP A 181 17.28 -6.58 8.78
CA ASP A 181 17.75 -7.76 9.53
C ASP A 181 17.66 -7.57 11.06
N ASP A 182 17.33 -6.36 11.51
CA ASP A 182 17.28 -5.92 12.90
C ASP A 182 15.90 -5.50 13.40
N MET A 183 14.83 -5.67 12.61
CA MET A 183 13.43 -5.43 13.01
C MET A 183 13.16 -4.00 13.55
N GLN A 184 13.84 -2.97 13.01
CA GLN A 184 13.75 -1.59 13.53
C GLN A 184 12.35 -1.02 13.48
N ALA A 185 11.61 -1.26 12.40
CA ALA A 185 10.23 -0.81 12.23
C ALA A 185 9.36 -1.33 13.38
N TYR A 186 9.43 -2.63 13.65
CA TYR A 186 8.71 -3.26 14.76
C TYR A 186 9.14 -2.70 16.12
N LYS A 187 10.45 -2.51 16.34
CA LYS A 187 11.01 -1.90 17.56
C LYS A 187 10.56 -0.46 17.79
N ALA A 188 10.39 0.31 16.71
CA ALA A 188 9.93 1.69 16.78
C ALA A 188 8.44 1.81 17.12
N GLY A 189 7.66 0.75 16.92
CA GLY A 189 6.25 0.68 17.28
C GLY A 189 5.51 -0.39 16.50
N HIS A 190 4.83 -1.30 17.17
CA HIS A 190 4.03 -2.37 16.57
C HIS A 190 2.63 -2.42 17.15
N VAL A 191 1.73 -3.16 16.50
CA VAL A 191 0.37 -3.35 17.02
C VAL A 191 0.47 -4.11 18.35
N PRO A 192 -0.26 -3.69 19.41
CA PRO A 192 -0.18 -4.31 20.72
C PRO A 192 -0.27 -5.83 20.68
N SER A 193 0.54 -6.51 21.49
CA SER A 193 0.68 -7.98 21.55
C SER A 193 1.28 -8.69 20.33
N ALA A 194 1.60 -7.99 19.24
CA ALA A 194 2.19 -8.62 18.07
C ALA A 194 3.59 -9.18 18.39
N ILE A 195 3.83 -10.45 18.07
CA ILE A 195 5.20 -10.96 17.90
C ILE A 195 5.72 -10.55 16.52
N CYS A 196 7.02 -10.66 16.27
CA CYS A 196 7.57 -10.36 14.95
C CYS A 196 8.39 -11.50 14.37
N TRP A 197 8.16 -11.76 13.09
CA TRP A 197 8.82 -12.81 12.31
C TRP A 197 9.62 -12.20 11.16
N ARG A 198 10.83 -12.73 10.96
CA ARG A 198 11.62 -12.48 9.75
C ARG A 198 11.18 -13.49 8.69
N TRP A 199 10.63 -12.96 7.59
CA TRP A 199 9.90 -13.77 6.61
C TRP A 199 10.71 -14.96 6.07
N LYS A 200 11.97 -14.80 5.66
CA LYS A 200 12.79 -15.92 5.17
C LYS A 200 13.06 -16.96 6.24
N GLU A 201 13.41 -16.53 7.45
CA GLU A 201 13.75 -17.43 8.55
C GLU A 201 12.56 -18.29 8.96
N MET A 202 11.37 -17.69 9.00
CA MET A 202 10.17 -18.37 9.46
C MET A 202 9.42 -19.10 8.34
N LEU A 203 9.44 -18.58 7.12
CA LEU A 203 8.58 -19.07 6.03
C LEU A 203 9.32 -19.87 4.97
N TRP A 204 10.66 -19.89 4.94
CA TRP A 204 11.44 -20.64 3.95
C TRP A 204 12.19 -21.81 4.60
N ASP A 205 12.52 -22.79 3.77
CA ASP A 205 13.59 -23.73 4.08
C ASP A 205 14.94 -23.00 4.16
N SER A 206 15.80 -23.47 5.06
CA SER A 206 17.08 -22.82 5.34
C SER A 206 18.14 -23.02 4.25
N ARG A 207 17.94 -23.99 3.34
CA ARG A 207 18.93 -24.39 2.33
C ARG A 207 18.35 -24.36 0.92
N MET A 208 17.15 -24.91 0.76
CA MET A 208 16.43 -24.95 -0.50
C MET A 208 15.63 -23.67 -0.66
N ARG A 209 15.53 -23.17 -1.90
CA ARG A 209 14.61 -22.10 -2.24
C ARG A 209 13.19 -22.67 -2.33
N ASP A 210 12.65 -23.04 -1.17
CA ASP A 210 11.32 -23.62 -1.01
C ASP A 210 10.76 -23.26 0.38
N PHE A 211 9.52 -23.66 0.64
CA PHE A 211 8.85 -23.56 1.94
C PHE A 211 9.29 -24.69 2.89
N PRO A 212 9.15 -24.53 4.22
CA PRO A 212 9.50 -25.57 5.19
C PRO A 212 8.75 -26.89 4.91
N THR A 213 9.33 -28.00 5.38
CA THR A 213 8.63 -29.30 5.42
C THR A 213 7.46 -29.23 6.43
N PRO A 214 6.46 -30.14 6.35
CA PRO A 214 5.39 -30.21 7.34
C PRO A 214 5.89 -30.28 8.80
N GLU A 215 6.98 -31.00 9.05
CA GLU A 215 7.59 -31.17 10.37
C GLU A 215 8.25 -29.88 10.86
N GLU A 216 9.03 -29.22 9.99
CA GLU A 216 9.69 -27.96 10.33
C GLU A 216 8.67 -26.84 10.53
N PHE A 217 7.62 -26.81 9.71
CA PHE A 217 6.50 -25.90 9.88
C PHE A 217 5.80 -26.12 11.22
N ALA A 218 5.45 -27.36 11.55
CA ALA A 218 4.83 -27.70 12.82
C ALA A 218 5.70 -27.29 14.02
N ARG A 219 7.00 -27.55 13.97
CA ARG A 219 7.95 -27.15 15.01
C ARG A 219 7.94 -25.63 15.22
N ARG A 220 8.05 -24.84 14.14
CA ARG A 220 8.05 -23.37 14.19
C ARG A 220 6.73 -22.81 14.76
N MET A 221 5.60 -23.36 14.33
CA MET A 221 4.28 -22.94 14.82
C MET A 221 4.12 -23.25 16.31
N GLY A 222 4.49 -24.47 16.73
CA GLY A 222 4.45 -24.89 18.13
C GLY A 222 5.35 -24.05 19.03
N GLU A 223 6.59 -23.75 18.61
CA GLU A 223 7.51 -22.87 19.34
C GLU A 223 6.99 -21.43 19.45
N ALA A 224 6.21 -20.97 18.48
CA ALA A 224 5.51 -19.68 18.53
C ALA A 224 4.21 -19.73 19.35
N GLY A 225 3.92 -20.84 20.05
CA GLY A 225 2.70 -21.01 20.84
C GLY A 225 1.42 -20.99 20.00
N ILE A 226 1.52 -21.39 18.73
CA ILE A 226 0.40 -21.53 17.79
C ILE A 226 0.06 -23.02 17.71
N GLY A 227 -1.18 -23.38 18.03
CA GLY A 227 -1.72 -24.73 17.84
C GLY A 227 -2.39 -24.88 16.48
N ASN A 228 -2.78 -26.11 16.11
CA ASN A 228 -3.43 -26.37 14.82
C ASN A 228 -4.73 -25.56 14.61
N ASP A 229 -5.44 -25.23 15.69
CA ASP A 229 -6.74 -24.53 15.67
C ASP A 229 -6.67 -23.06 16.11
N SER A 230 -5.48 -22.56 16.47
CA SER A 230 -5.27 -21.15 16.81
C SER A 230 -5.66 -20.22 15.66
N THR A 231 -6.13 -19.02 15.99
CA THR A 231 -6.35 -17.94 15.02
C THR A 231 -5.05 -17.17 14.83
N VAL A 232 -4.48 -17.16 13.63
CA VAL A 232 -3.29 -16.35 13.33
C VAL A 232 -3.69 -15.12 12.53
N VAL A 233 -3.42 -13.93 13.06
CA VAL A 233 -3.56 -12.66 12.34
C VAL A 233 -2.18 -12.17 11.94
N VAL A 234 -1.92 -12.01 10.65
CA VAL A 234 -0.65 -11.51 10.13
C VAL A 234 -0.79 -10.10 9.54
N TYR A 235 0.26 -9.30 9.69
CA TYR A 235 0.44 -8.06 8.95
C TYR A 235 1.91 -7.84 8.67
N GLY A 236 2.26 -7.07 7.64
CA GLY A 236 3.65 -6.77 7.32
C GLY A 236 4.02 -5.33 7.64
N GLU A 237 5.32 -5.08 7.77
CA GLU A 237 5.86 -3.71 7.69
C GLU A 237 5.38 -3.03 6.39
N ASP A 238 5.57 -3.73 5.27
CA ASP A 238 4.85 -3.48 4.03
C ASP A 238 3.75 -4.55 3.85
N VAL A 239 2.60 -4.14 3.33
CA VAL A 239 1.40 -4.97 3.16
C VAL A 239 1.68 -6.32 2.49
N GLN A 240 2.55 -6.34 1.46
CA GLN A 240 2.84 -7.57 0.73
C GLN A 240 3.47 -8.68 1.59
N PHE A 241 4.20 -8.35 2.67
CA PHE A 241 4.84 -9.38 3.50
C PHE A 241 3.86 -10.06 4.46
N GLY A 242 2.88 -9.31 4.97
CA GLY A 242 1.78 -9.88 5.75
C GLY A 242 0.94 -10.84 4.90
N ILE A 243 0.54 -10.42 3.70
CA ILE A 243 -0.23 -11.27 2.78
C ILE A 243 0.59 -12.46 2.29
N TYR A 244 1.90 -12.27 2.08
CA TYR A 244 2.79 -13.39 1.76
C TYR A 244 2.84 -14.43 2.88
N ALA A 245 2.98 -14.00 4.14
CA ALA A 245 2.92 -14.91 5.27
C ALA A 245 1.57 -15.62 5.35
N TRP A 246 0.46 -14.91 5.14
CA TRP A 246 -0.86 -15.54 5.05
C TRP A 246 -0.87 -16.66 4.00
N TRP A 247 -0.37 -16.39 2.80
CA TRP A 247 -0.36 -17.38 1.72
C TRP A 247 0.51 -18.60 2.07
N VAL A 248 1.69 -18.39 2.67
CA VAL A 248 2.57 -19.50 3.08
C VAL A 248 1.95 -20.32 4.20
N LEU A 249 1.40 -19.68 5.24
CA LEU A 249 0.75 -20.38 6.35
C LEU A 249 -0.43 -21.23 5.87
N ARG A 250 -1.24 -20.69 4.96
CA ARG A 250 -2.34 -21.41 4.31
C ARG A 250 -1.83 -22.55 3.43
N TYR A 251 -0.80 -22.32 2.60
CA TYR A 251 -0.18 -23.34 1.76
C TYR A 251 0.41 -24.49 2.60
N CYS A 252 1.02 -24.17 3.74
CA CYS A 252 1.52 -25.15 4.71
C CYS A 252 0.42 -25.79 5.57
N GLY A 253 -0.87 -25.55 5.30
CA GLY A 253 -1.99 -26.27 5.88
C GLY A 253 -2.61 -25.68 7.14
N HIS A 254 -2.12 -24.54 7.64
CA HIS A 254 -2.77 -23.87 8.77
C HIS A 254 -4.05 -23.17 8.30
N ARG A 255 -5.19 -23.48 8.90
CA ARG A 255 -6.51 -23.11 8.35
C ARG A 255 -6.93 -21.68 8.69
N ASN A 256 -6.83 -21.31 9.96
CA ASN A 256 -7.41 -20.07 10.49
C ASN A 256 -6.37 -18.94 10.46
N VAL A 257 -6.10 -18.44 9.26
CA VAL A 257 -5.14 -17.36 9.02
C VAL A 257 -5.86 -16.15 8.44
N LYS A 258 -5.65 -15.00 9.06
CA LYS A 258 -6.28 -13.72 8.72
C LYS A 258 -5.21 -12.66 8.45
N VAL A 259 -5.53 -11.68 7.63
CA VAL A 259 -4.68 -10.51 7.34
C VAL A 259 -5.31 -9.28 7.98
N LEU A 260 -4.52 -8.47 8.69
CA LEU A 260 -4.95 -7.15 9.14
C LEU A 260 -4.93 -6.17 7.94
N ASP A 261 -6.11 -5.70 7.56
CA ASP A 261 -6.29 -4.82 6.42
C ASP A 261 -5.63 -3.45 6.64
N GLY A 262 -4.84 -3.00 5.66
CA GLY A 262 -4.03 -1.79 5.79
C GLY A 262 -2.83 -1.88 6.74
N ALA A 263 -2.58 -3.08 7.30
CA ALA A 263 -1.47 -3.39 8.19
C ALA A 263 -1.31 -2.33 9.32
N ARG A 264 -0.07 -2.02 9.71
CA ARG A 264 0.21 -1.00 10.72
C ARG A 264 -0.15 0.42 10.27
N TYR A 265 -0.19 0.68 8.95
CA TYR A 265 -0.49 2.01 8.43
C TYR A 265 -1.91 2.44 8.79
N ARG A 266 -2.91 1.62 8.43
CA ARG A 266 -4.31 1.90 8.75
C ARG A 266 -4.57 1.90 10.26
N TRP A 267 -3.95 0.97 10.99
CA TRP A 267 -4.02 0.94 12.45
C TRP A 267 -3.62 2.29 13.08
N ALA A 268 -2.44 2.81 12.69
CA ALA A 268 -1.96 4.10 13.20
C ALA A 268 -2.77 5.29 12.67
N ALA A 269 -3.21 5.25 11.41
CA ALA A 269 -4.05 6.30 10.81
C ALA A 269 -5.41 6.44 11.50
N GLU A 270 -5.96 5.34 12.04
CA GLU A 270 -7.17 5.33 12.87
C GLU A 270 -6.92 5.79 14.33
N GLY A 271 -5.70 6.24 14.66
CA GLY A 271 -5.37 6.74 16.00
C GLY A 271 -5.20 5.64 17.06
N ARG A 272 -5.04 4.38 16.66
CA ARG A 272 -4.87 3.27 17.59
C ARG A 272 -3.44 3.20 18.13
N PRO A 273 -3.24 2.79 19.40
CA PRO A 273 -1.93 2.82 20.04
C PRO A 273 -0.97 1.81 19.42
N LEU A 274 0.32 2.14 19.41
CA LEU A 274 1.40 1.22 19.11
C LEU A 274 2.19 0.93 20.40
N GLU A 275 2.74 -0.27 20.50
CA GLU A 275 3.63 -0.70 21.58
C GLU A 275 5.07 -0.77 21.09
N THR A 276 6.02 -0.52 22.00
CA THR A 276 7.45 -0.73 21.76
C THR A 276 8.02 -1.82 22.68
N ALA A 277 7.26 -2.21 23.71
CA ALA A 277 7.61 -3.32 24.57
C ALA A 277 7.40 -4.64 23.84
N PHE A 278 8.39 -5.52 23.89
CA PHE A 278 8.24 -6.85 23.32
C PHE A 278 7.31 -7.71 24.17
N PRO A 279 6.34 -8.42 23.59
CA PRO A 279 5.61 -9.42 24.33
C PRO A 279 6.57 -10.52 24.82
N PRO A 280 6.29 -11.14 25.97
CA PRO A 280 7.08 -12.30 26.42
C PRO A 280 6.98 -13.42 25.37
N PRO A 281 8.03 -14.24 25.21
CA PRO A 281 7.96 -15.40 24.33
C PRO A 281 6.76 -16.29 24.69
N PRO A 282 5.97 -16.74 23.71
CA PRO A 282 4.83 -17.58 23.98
C PRO A 282 5.29 -18.94 24.51
N ALA A 283 4.49 -19.55 25.38
CA ALA A 283 4.74 -20.92 25.82
C ALA A 283 4.59 -21.87 24.61
N PRO A 284 5.57 -22.75 24.35
CA PRO A 284 5.46 -23.71 23.26
C PRO A 284 4.24 -24.60 23.41
N VAL A 285 3.57 -24.89 22.30
CA VAL A 285 2.42 -25.80 22.24
C VAL A 285 2.66 -26.91 21.23
N ALA A 286 1.89 -27.99 21.33
CA ALA A 286 1.93 -29.04 20.33
C ALA A 286 1.24 -28.56 19.04
N TYR A 287 1.94 -28.71 17.92
CA TYR A 287 1.39 -28.57 16.57
C TYR A 287 1.64 -29.87 15.82
N ARG A 288 0.58 -30.48 15.28
CA ARG A 288 0.68 -31.67 14.45
C ARG A 288 1.05 -31.27 13.02
N PRO A 289 2.05 -31.91 12.39
CA PRO A 289 2.32 -31.74 10.97
C PRO A 289 1.05 -31.95 10.14
N VAL A 290 0.86 -31.09 9.15
CA VAL A 290 -0.27 -31.13 8.22
C VAL A 290 0.25 -31.06 6.80
N GLU A 291 -0.46 -31.71 5.89
CA GLU A 291 -0.11 -31.70 4.48
C GLU A 291 -0.29 -30.32 3.85
N ARG A 292 0.51 -30.05 2.82
CA ARG A 292 0.40 -28.83 2.04
C ARG A 292 -0.93 -28.78 1.29
N VAL A 293 -1.52 -27.59 1.17
CA VAL A 293 -2.78 -27.40 0.44
C VAL A 293 -2.49 -27.42 -1.07
N PRO A 294 -3.05 -28.38 -1.83
CA PRO A 294 -2.83 -28.48 -3.27
C PRO A 294 -3.53 -27.33 -4.01
N GLY A 295 -3.12 -27.07 -5.24
CA GLY A 295 -3.75 -26.07 -6.11
C GLY A 295 -3.39 -24.61 -5.81
N MET A 296 -2.79 -24.28 -4.66
CA MET A 296 -2.37 -22.90 -4.36
C MET A 296 -1.09 -22.48 -5.09
N ARG A 297 -0.25 -23.44 -5.49
CA ARG A 297 1.09 -23.25 -6.04
C ARG A 297 1.20 -23.92 -7.41
N ILE A 298 1.99 -23.33 -8.30
CA ILE A 298 2.34 -23.88 -9.61
C ILE A 298 3.83 -23.69 -9.88
N LEU A 299 4.52 -24.69 -10.44
CA LEU A 299 5.96 -24.66 -10.67
C LEU A 299 6.30 -24.30 -12.13
N ARG A 300 7.56 -23.93 -12.38
CA ARG A 300 8.03 -23.41 -13.68
C ARG A 300 7.65 -24.27 -14.90
N ASP A 301 7.69 -25.60 -14.78
CA ASP A 301 7.44 -26.51 -15.90
C ASP A 301 5.94 -26.58 -16.22
N GLU A 302 5.08 -26.46 -15.19
CA GLU A 302 3.64 -26.33 -15.35
C GLU A 302 3.26 -24.96 -15.92
N VAL A 303 3.96 -23.89 -15.53
CA VAL A 303 3.77 -22.55 -16.13
C VAL A 303 4.16 -22.56 -17.61
N LEU A 304 5.25 -23.25 -17.98
CA LEU A 304 5.64 -23.44 -19.38
C LEU A 304 4.57 -24.19 -20.18
N ALA A 305 4.00 -25.25 -19.62
CA ALA A 305 2.91 -26.00 -20.25
C ALA A 305 1.66 -25.12 -20.43
N ALA A 306 1.22 -24.43 -19.37
CA ALA A 306 0.06 -23.54 -19.41
C ALA A 306 0.23 -22.41 -20.44
N LEU A 307 1.45 -21.88 -20.58
CA LEU A 307 1.79 -20.89 -21.59
C LEU A 307 1.69 -21.45 -23.01
N ALA A 308 2.22 -22.65 -23.25
CA ALA A 308 2.20 -23.29 -24.56
C ALA A 308 0.77 -23.65 -25.02
N GLU A 309 -0.08 -24.05 -24.08
CA GLU A 309 -1.46 -24.45 -24.35
C GLU A 309 -2.45 -23.28 -24.33
N GLY A 310 -2.06 -22.13 -23.75
CA GLY A 310 -2.94 -20.97 -23.59
C GLY A 310 -4.10 -21.21 -22.62
N THR A 311 -3.90 -22.10 -21.63
CA THR A 311 -4.94 -22.58 -20.71
C THR A 311 -5.14 -21.70 -19.48
N SER A 312 -4.33 -20.66 -19.30
CA SER A 312 -4.39 -19.78 -18.13
C SER A 312 -4.13 -18.32 -18.46
N THR A 313 -4.75 -17.41 -17.71
CA THR A 313 -4.31 -16.01 -17.68
C THR A 313 -3.14 -15.88 -16.73
N ILE A 314 -2.00 -15.44 -17.25
CA ILE A 314 -0.82 -15.15 -16.43
C ILE A 314 -0.89 -13.69 -15.98
N VAL A 315 -0.75 -13.45 -14.68
CA VAL A 315 -0.79 -12.11 -14.05
C VAL A 315 0.59 -11.76 -13.52
N ASP A 316 1.14 -10.65 -14.01
CA ASP A 316 2.36 -10.04 -13.52
C ASP A 316 2.05 -8.93 -12.52
N ALA A 317 2.43 -9.14 -11.26
CA ALA A 317 2.16 -8.20 -10.17
C ALA A 317 3.31 -7.21 -9.88
N ARG A 318 4.32 -7.12 -10.76
CA ARG A 318 5.48 -6.24 -10.60
C ARG A 318 5.17 -4.78 -10.98
N SER A 319 6.14 -3.89 -10.80
CA SER A 319 5.98 -2.49 -11.22
C SER A 319 5.87 -2.37 -12.76
N PRO A 320 5.33 -1.25 -13.29
CA PRO A 320 5.26 -1.03 -14.74
C PRO A 320 6.63 -1.15 -15.44
N GLU A 321 7.71 -0.68 -14.80
CA GLU A 321 9.07 -0.74 -15.34
C GLU A 321 9.62 -2.17 -15.40
N GLU A 322 9.31 -3.00 -14.40
CA GLU A 322 9.65 -4.42 -14.41
C GLU A 322 8.86 -5.18 -15.50
N TYR A 323 7.57 -4.86 -15.68
CA TYR A 323 6.69 -5.48 -16.68
C TYR A 323 7.11 -5.16 -18.13
N ARG A 324 7.50 -3.91 -18.41
CA ARG A 324 8.02 -3.46 -19.72
C ARG A 324 9.46 -3.92 -20.00
N GLY A 325 10.11 -4.59 -19.05
CA GLY A 325 11.49 -5.04 -19.19
C GLY A 325 12.52 -3.91 -19.18
N GLU A 326 12.20 -2.79 -18.55
CA GLU A 326 13.16 -1.71 -18.27
C GLU A 326 14.03 -2.05 -17.07
N ARG A 327 13.56 -2.95 -16.20
CA ARG A 327 14.20 -3.37 -14.95
C ARG A 327 13.96 -4.84 -14.63
N VAL A 328 14.85 -5.43 -13.83
CA VAL A 328 14.72 -6.75 -13.18
C VAL A 328 14.47 -6.66 -11.67
N GLY A 329 14.69 -5.50 -11.07
CA GLY A 329 14.44 -5.19 -9.66
C GLY A 329 13.40 -4.09 -9.44
N GLY A 330 12.81 -4.07 -8.24
CA GLY A 330 11.78 -3.09 -7.87
C GLY A 330 12.29 -1.64 -7.79
N PRO A 331 11.41 -0.61 -7.96
CA PRO A 331 11.74 0.83 -7.88
C PRO A 331 12.66 1.20 -6.72
N GLY A 332 13.70 2.01 -6.98
CA GLY A 332 14.62 2.52 -5.94
C GLY A 332 15.64 1.52 -5.37
N GLY A 333 15.60 0.24 -5.77
CA GLY A 333 16.60 -0.76 -5.42
C GLY A 333 17.60 -1.05 -6.56
N PRO A 334 18.68 -1.81 -6.28
CA PRO A 334 19.63 -2.23 -7.31
C PRO A 334 18.95 -3.16 -8.34
N ASP A 335 19.31 -3.00 -9.61
CA ASP A 335 18.74 -3.79 -10.70
C ASP A 335 19.44 -5.15 -10.82
N THR A 336 19.09 -6.04 -9.88
CA THR A 336 19.75 -7.34 -9.70
C THR A 336 18.72 -8.46 -9.48
N GLY A 337 19.15 -9.71 -9.66
CA GLY A 337 18.35 -10.90 -9.35
C GLY A 337 17.80 -11.67 -10.55
N ALA A 338 17.86 -11.11 -11.76
CA ALA A 338 17.64 -11.84 -13.01
C ALA A 338 18.60 -11.34 -14.10
N VAL A 339 19.04 -12.24 -14.99
CA VAL A 339 19.93 -11.90 -16.13
C VAL A 339 19.18 -11.43 -17.37
N ARG A 340 17.84 -11.54 -17.38
CA ARG A 340 16.98 -11.03 -18.45
C ARG A 340 15.82 -10.19 -17.88
N PRO A 341 15.62 -8.95 -18.37
CA PRO A 341 14.39 -8.20 -18.13
C PRO A 341 13.32 -8.53 -19.19
N GLY A 342 12.06 -8.25 -18.83
CA GLY A 342 10.87 -8.53 -19.63
C GLY A 342 9.77 -9.11 -18.74
N ARG A 343 8.81 -9.78 -19.36
CA ARG A 343 7.69 -10.52 -18.73
C ARG A 343 7.52 -11.90 -19.37
N ILE A 344 6.72 -12.76 -18.73
CA ILE A 344 6.25 -14.00 -19.37
C ILE A 344 5.32 -13.59 -20.54
N PRO A 345 5.45 -14.18 -21.73
CA PRO A 345 4.63 -13.78 -22.89
C PRO A 345 3.13 -13.83 -22.61
N GLY A 346 2.40 -12.85 -23.10
CA GLY A 346 0.95 -12.71 -22.92
C GLY A 346 0.49 -12.40 -21.49
N ALA A 347 1.40 -12.21 -20.53
CA ALA A 347 1.03 -11.87 -19.15
C ALA A 347 0.28 -10.53 -19.10
N ARG A 348 -0.77 -10.45 -18.27
CA ARG A 348 -1.52 -9.23 -17.95
C ARG A 348 -0.88 -8.48 -16.80
N HIS A 349 -0.81 -7.16 -16.88
CA HIS A 349 -0.18 -6.35 -15.85
C HIS A 349 -1.17 -5.95 -14.76
N VAL A 350 -1.07 -6.54 -13.57
CA VAL A 350 -1.88 -6.14 -12.42
C VAL A 350 -0.94 -5.63 -11.34
N PHE A 351 -0.54 -4.37 -11.42
CA PHE A 351 0.40 -3.81 -10.45
C PHE A 351 -0.18 -3.90 -9.03
N TYR A 352 0.45 -4.68 -8.14
CA TYR A 352 -0.14 -5.00 -6.84
C TYR A 352 -0.59 -3.78 -6.00
N GLN A 353 0.07 -2.62 -6.13
CA GLN A 353 -0.32 -1.41 -5.40
C GLN A 353 -1.63 -0.81 -5.89
N SER A 354 -2.04 -1.06 -7.13
CA SER A 354 -3.31 -0.59 -7.66
C SER A 354 -4.50 -1.30 -7.00
N LEU A 355 -4.29 -2.49 -6.42
CA LEU A 355 -5.29 -3.22 -5.63
C LEU A 355 -5.50 -2.64 -4.23
N LEU A 356 -4.67 -1.67 -3.83
CA LEU A 356 -4.70 -1.03 -2.52
C LEU A 356 -5.13 0.44 -2.62
N ASP A 357 -5.73 0.95 -1.55
CA ASP A 357 -6.11 2.35 -1.41
C ASP A 357 -5.00 3.20 -0.75
N GLY A 358 -5.32 4.47 -0.45
CA GLY A 358 -4.40 5.39 0.22
C GLY A 358 -3.98 4.93 1.62
N ASN A 359 -4.84 4.17 2.30
CA ASN A 359 -4.62 3.60 3.63
C ASN A 359 -3.94 2.23 3.58
N LYS A 360 -3.47 1.81 2.39
CA LYS A 360 -2.88 0.49 2.15
C LYS A 360 -3.87 -0.67 2.38
N ALA A 361 -5.16 -0.36 2.53
CA ALA A 361 -6.22 -1.35 2.61
C ALA A 361 -6.57 -1.85 1.21
N PHE A 362 -7.16 -3.04 1.10
CA PHE A 362 -7.71 -3.47 -0.19
C PHE A 362 -8.83 -2.55 -0.64
N ARG A 363 -8.84 -2.23 -1.94
CA ARG A 363 -9.98 -1.52 -2.54
C ARG A 363 -11.27 -2.33 -2.42
N PRO A 364 -12.44 -1.66 -2.46
CA PRO A 364 -13.72 -2.36 -2.52
C PRO A 364 -13.78 -3.37 -3.67
N ALA A 365 -14.50 -4.48 -3.46
CA ALA A 365 -14.61 -5.56 -4.44
C ALA A 365 -15.11 -5.08 -5.82
N SER A 366 -15.98 -4.07 -5.88
CA SER A 366 -16.41 -3.46 -7.15
C SER A 366 -15.23 -2.84 -7.92
N GLU A 367 -14.44 -1.98 -7.28
CA GLU A 367 -13.25 -1.37 -7.89
C GLU A 367 -12.23 -2.41 -8.33
N LEU A 368 -12.03 -3.46 -7.52
CA LEU A 368 -11.13 -4.56 -7.87
C LEU A 368 -11.59 -5.31 -9.13
N ARG A 369 -12.91 -5.56 -9.27
CA ARG A 369 -13.47 -6.20 -10.48
C ARG A 369 -13.24 -5.33 -11.70
N ASP A 370 -13.50 -4.04 -11.61
CA ASP A 370 -13.34 -3.11 -12.74
C ASP A 370 -11.87 -3.01 -13.18
N LEU A 371 -10.96 -2.93 -12.22
CA LEU A 371 -9.52 -2.88 -12.48
C LEU A 371 -9.04 -4.16 -13.19
N LEU A 372 -9.43 -5.33 -12.69
CA LEU A 372 -9.02 -6.62 -13.25
C LEU A 372 -9.65 -6.87 -14.63
N ALA A 373 -10.92 -6.51 -14.82
CA ALA A 373 -11.58 -6.62 -16.12
C ALA A 373 -10.91 -5.74 -17.18
N GLY A 374 -10.49 -4.52 -16.80
CA GLY A 374 -9.72 -3.62 -17.68
C GLY A 374 -8.38 -4.22 -18.15
N GLU A 375 -7.77 -5.06 -17.32
CA GLU A 375 -6.53 -5.79 -17.65
C GLU A 375 -6.78 -7.16 -18.31
N GLY A 376 -8.03 -7.53 -18.56
CA GLY A 376 -8.40 -8.81 -19.17
C GLY A 376 -8.20 -10.02 -18.25
N VAL A 377 -8.38 -9.83 -16.94
CA VAL A 377 -8.36 -10.88 -15.92
C VAL A 377 -9.79 -11.18 -15.48
N SER A 378 -10.23 -12.42 -15.68
CA SER A 378 -11.60 -12.88 -15.45
C SER A 378 -11.62 -14.27 -14.81
N PRO A 379 -12.69 -14.63 -14.09
CA PRO A 379 -12.78 -15.90 -13.35
C PRO A 379 -13.15 -17.11 -14.22
N ASP A 380 -13.35 -16.91 -15.53
CA ASP A 380 -13.73 -17.94 -16.50
C ASP A 380 -12.58 -18.89 -16.88
N ARG A 381 -11.36 -18.60 -16.42
CA ARG A 381 -10.16 -19.37 -16.71
C ARG A 381 -9.21 -19.39 -15.51
N PRO A 382 -8.37 -20.42 -15.39
CA PRO A 382 -7.32 -20.46 -14.38
C PRO A 382 -6.41 -19.24 -14.46
N VAL A 383 -5.98 -18.75 -13.29
CA VAL A 383 -5.08 -17.59 -13.17
C VAL A 383 -3.77 -17.99 -12.52
N ILE A 384 -2.65 -17.62 -13.13
CA ILE A 384 -1.31 -17.83 -12.58
C ILE A 384 -0.74 -16.46 -12.21
N ALA A 385 -0.58 -16.17 -10.91
CA ALA A 385 0.01 -14.93 -10.44
C ALA A 385 1.52 -15.09 -10.17
N TYR A 386 2.34 -14.14 -10.64
CA TYR A 386 3.76 -14.10 -10.34
C TYR A 386 4.26 -12.67 -10.10
N CYS A 387 5.43 -12.53 -9.47
CA CYS A 387 6.13 -11.25 -9.40
C CYS A 387 7.64 -11.44 -9.53
N ARG A 388 8.44 -11.01 -8.53
CA ARG A 388 9.90 -11.25 -8.47
C ARG A 388 10.26 -12.42 -7.55
N MET A 389 9.67 -12.47 -6.36
CA MET A 389 9.83 -13.52 -5.34
C MET A 389 8.49 -13.75 -4.63
N SER A 390 7.41 -13.88 -5.41
CA SER A 390 6.03 -14.18 -5.00
C SER A 390 5.30 -13.22 -4.04
N HIS A 391 5.97 -12.46 -3.17
CA HIS A 391 5.31 -11.64 -2.14
C HIS A 391 4.32 -10.59 -2.68
N ARG A 392 4.56 -9.99 -3.87
CA ARG A 392 3.56 -9.10 -4.52
C ARG A 392 2.48 -9.89 -5.26
N ALA A 393 2.80 -11.08 -5.73
CA ALA A 393 1.85 -11.95 -6.43
C ALA A 393 0.79 -12.48 -5.47
N THR A 394 1.17 -12.74 -4.22
CA THR A 394 0.23 -13.15 -3.16
C THR A 394 -0.79 -12.07 -2.84
N VAL A 395 -0.50 -10.79 -3.08
CA VAL A 395 -1.48 -9.69 -2.97
C VAL A 395 -2.57 -9.82 -4.04
N ALA A 396 -2.17 -10.05 -5.30
CA ALA A 396 -3.12 -10.33 -6.38
C ALA A 396 -3.91 -11.62 -6.14
N TYR A 397 -3.24 -12.69 -5.71
CA TYR A 397 -3.89 -13.95 -5.32
C TYR A 397 -4.94 -13.73 -4.23
N PHE A 398 -4.62 -12.96 -3.19
CA PHE A 398 -5.55 -12.70 -2.09
C PHE A 398 -6.78 -11.93 -2.57
N ALA A 399 -6.58 -10.89 -3.38
CA ALA A 399 -7.70 -10.14 -3.98
C ALA A 399 -8.59 -11.05 -4.83
N LEU A 400 -8.00 -11.80 -5.77
CA LEU A 400 -8.73 -12.69 -6.67
C LEU A 400 -9.52 -13.76 -5.90
N THR A 401 -8.88 -14.44 -4.95
CA THR A 401 -9.51 -15.58 -4.25
C THR A 401 -10.42 -15.14 -3.10
N GLN A 402 -9.91 -14.32 -2.18
CA GLN A 402 -10.60 -14.02 -0.92
C GLN A 402 -11.62 -12.89 -1.05
N LEU A 403 -11.43 -11.96 -1.99
CA LEU A 403 -12.32 -10.79 -2.13
C LEU A 403 -13.25 -10.90 -3.33
N LEU A 404 -12.83 -11.62 -4.37
CA LEU A 404 -13.56 -11.73 -5.63
C LEU A 404 -14.08 -13.14 -5.93
N GLY A 405 -13.67 -14.15 -5.17
CA GLY A 405 -14.19 -15.51 -5.28
C GLY A 405 -13.69 -16.30 -6.49
N PHE A 406 -12.51 -15.97 -7.03
CA PHE A 406 -11.88 -16.80 -8.06
C PHE A 406 -11.45 -18.13 -7.44
N GLU A 407 -11.81 -19.24 -8.08
CA GLU A 407 -11.60 -20.59 -7.54
C GLU A 407 -10.27 -21.23 -7.98
N ASP A 408 -9.84 -21.04 -9.24
CA ASP A 408 -8.58 -21.59 -9.76
C ASP A 408 -7.53 -20.49 -9.97
N VAL A 409 -6.92 -20.07 -8.86
CA VAL A 409 -5.79 -19.14 -8.87
C VAL A 409 -4.59 -19.83 -8.22
N ARG A 410 -3.43 -19.75 -8.86
CA ARG A 410 -2.18 -20.35 -8.35
C ARG A 410 -1.06 -19.31 -8.35
N VAL A 411 -0.16 -19.41 -7.37
CA VAL A 411 1.04 -18.57 -7.32
C VAL A 411 2.22 -19.33 -7.90
N TYR A 412 2.86 -18.75 -8.91
CA TYR A 412 4.17 -19.18 -9.37
C TYR A 412 5.25 -18.51 -8.50
N ASP A 413 5.68 -19.23 -7.46
CA ASP A 413 6.51 -18.66 -6.41
C ASP A 413 7.97 -18.41 -6.85
N GLY A 414 8.47 -19.24 -7.77
CA GLY A 414 9.75 -19.03 -8.45
C GLY A 414 9.84 -17.65 -9.09
N SER A 415 8.73 -17.21 -9.70
CA SER A 415 8.53 -15.84 -10.18
C SER A 415 9.67 -15.38 -11.11
N TRP A 416 9.87 -14.07 -11.28
CA TRP A 416 10.87 -13.55 -12.23
C TRP A 416 12.33 -13.85 -11.86
N THR A 417 12.62 -14.08 -10.57
CA THR A 417 13.98 -14.49 -10.16
C THR A 417 14.31 -15.92 -10.57
N GLU A 418 13.31 -16.79 -10.77
CA GLU A 418 13.52 -18.08 -11.46
C GLU A 418 13.45 -17.85 -12.97
N TRP A 419 12.31 -17.38 -13.50
CA TRP A 419 12.06 -17.30 -14.94
C TRP A 419 13.10 -16.48 -15.71
N GLY A 420 13.46 -15.29 -15.21
CA GLY A 420 14.44 -14.40 -15.83
C GLY A 420 15.89 -14.90 -15.76
N ASN A 421 16.13 -16.06 -15.12
CA ASN A 421 17.40 -16.77 -15.10
C ASN A 421 17.36 -18.15 -15.78
N LEU A 422 16.19 -18.65 -16.20
CA LEU A 422 16.08 -19.91 -16.92
C LEU A 422 16.66 -19.77 -18.34
N VAL A 423 17.37 -20.79 -18.79
CA VAL A 423 17.92 -20.86 -20.15
C VAL A 423 16.81 -21.31 -21.10
N GLY A 424 16.62 -20.58 -22.20
CA GLY A 424 15.75 -21.01 -23.30
C GLY A 424 14.25 -20.85 -23.07
N VAL A 425 13.82 -20.15 -22.01
CA VAL A 425 12.40 -19.83 -21.81
C VAL A 425 12.00 -18.57 -22.57
N PRO A 426 10.75 -18.46 -23.04
CA PRO A 426 10.30 -17.30 -23.79
C PRO A 426 10.11 -16.08 -22.89
N ILE A 427 10.41 -14.90 -23.42
CA ILE A 427 10.31 -13.60 -22.74
C ILE A 427 9.75 -12.57 -23.71
N GLU A 428 8.79 -11.78 -23.26
CA GLU A 428 8.21 -10.64 -23.98
C GLU A 428 8.69 -9.31 -23.36
N ARG A 429 8.75 -8.24 -24.15
CA ARG A 429 9.10 -6.88 -23.69
C ARG A 429 8.08 -5.88 -24.19
#